data_AF-A0A5C7SI17-F1
#
_entry.id   AF-A0A5C7SI17-F1
#
_cell.length_a   1.000
_cell.length_b   1.000
_cell.length_c   1.000
_cell.angle_alpha   90.00
_cell.angle_beta   90.00
_cell.angle_gamma   90.00
#
_symmetry.space_group_name_H-M   'P 1'
#
loop_
_entity.id
_entity.type
_entity.pdbx_description
1 polymer ?
#
loop_
_entity_poly.entity_id
_entity_poly.type
_entity_poly.pdbx_seq_one_letter_code
_entity_poly.pdbx_strand_id
1 'polypeptide(L)' 'MNDTMFLEWWHWEIAGIALVLLELALPSFFIIWFGLGAMLTGFVLLAMPDLALSQQIAAWIIASMAMIQA' A
#
# COMPACT_ATOMS: atom_id res chain seq x y z
N MET A 1 1.00 13.54 -25.36
CA MET A 1 1.22 12.94 -24.03
C MET A 1 0.36 11.69 -23.96
N ASN A 2 0.98 10.52 -24.12
CA ASN A 2 0.31 9.27 -23.85
C ASN A 2 0.58 8.96 -22.38
N ASP A 3 -0.08 9.70 -21.48
CA ASP A 3 0.05 9.50 -20.03
C ASP A 3 -0.75 8.25 -19.66
N THR A 4 -0.27 7.10 -20.11
CA THR A 4 -0.67 5.81 -19.56
C THR A 4 -0.26 5.81 -18.11
N MET A 5 -1.22 6.09 -17.23
CA MET A 5 -1.07 6.10 -15.78
C MET A 5 -0.67 4.69 -15.32
N PHE A 6 0.63 4.40 -15.33
CA PHE A 6 1.18 3.21 -14.70
C PHE A 6 1.30 3.47 -13.20
N LEU A 7 0.83 2.53 -12.39
CA LEU A 7 0.92 2.65 -10.94
C LEU A 7 2.36 2.41 -10.51
N GLU A 8 3.10 3.50 -10.27
CA GLU A 8 4.47 3.46 -9.79
C GLU A 8 4.54 3.23 -8.27
N TRP A 9 5.70 2.75 -7.79
CA TRP A 9 5.96 2.45 -6.37
C TRP A 9 5.63 3.60 -5.41
N TRP A 10 5.85 4.84 -5.82
CA TRP A 10 5.55 6.00 -4.97
C TRP A 10 4.05 6.23 -4.76
N HIS A 11 3.19 5.73 -5.65
CA HIS A 11 1.75 5.82 -5.44
C HIS A 11 1.30 4.98 -4.24
N TRP A 12 1.95 3.83 -4.03
CA TRP A 12 1.72 3.00 -2.84
C TRP A 12 2.16 3.70 -1.56
N GLU A 13 3.27 4.45 -1.59
CA GLU A 13 3.70 5.27 -0.44
C GLU A 13 2.70 6.38 -0.12
N ILE A 14 2.21 7.11 -1.13
CA ILE A 14 1.20 8.16 -0.94
C ILE A 14 -0.11 7.56 -0.40
N ALA A 15 -0.55 6.43 -0.96
CA ALA A 15 -1.73 5.72 -0.49
C ALA A 15 -1.54 5.24 0.97
N GLY A 16 -0.37 4.72 1.32
CA GLY A 16 -0.03 4.30 2.67
C GLY A 16 -0.09 5.44 3.68
N ILE A 17 0.54 6.58 3.35
CA ILE A 17 0.48 7.78 4.18
C ILE A 17 -0.95 8.30 4.32
N ALA A 18 -1.72 8.32 3.23
CA ALA A 18 -3.12 8.73 3.27
C ALA A 18 -3.97 7.84 4.20
N LEU A 19 -3.73 6.52 4.20
CA LEU A 19 -4.41 5.59 5.12
C LEU A 19 -3.99 5.81 6.58
N VAL A 20 -2.70 6.04 6.84
CA VAL A 20 -2.22 6.38 8.20
C VAL A 20 -2.86 7.68 8.69
N LEU A 21 -2.95 8.70 7.82
CA LEU A 21 -3.61 9.97 8.15
C LEU A 21 -5.12 9.81 8.32
N LEU A 22 -5.77 8.95 7.54
CA LEU A 22 -7.19 8.65 7.64
C LEU A 22 -7.55 8.08 9.02
N GLU A 23 -6.65 7.34 9.65
CA GLU A 23 -6.84 6.85 11.02
C GLU A 23 -7.06 8.01 12.00
N LEU A 24 -6.44 9.18 11.81
CA LEU A 24 -6.65 10.33 12.70
C LEU A 24 -8.10 10.85 12.67
N ALA A 25 -8.88 10.51 11.65
CA ALA A 25 -10.29 10.86 11.55
C ALA A 25 -11.21 9.90 12.31
N LEU A 26 -10.71 8.74 12.74
CA LEU A 26 -11.49 7.66 13.35
C LEU A 26 -10.93 7.27 14.72
N PRO A 27 -11.78 6.94 15.71
CA PRO A 27 -11.31 6.50 17.03
C PRO A 27 -10.96 4.99 17.02
N SER A 28 -10.26 4.52 16.00
CA SER A 28 -9.83 3.13 15.80
C SER A 28 -8.32 3.01 15.64
N PHE A 29 -7.78 1.80 15.81
CA PHE A 29 -6.39 1.44 15.54
C PHE A 29 -6.32 0.24 14.59
N PHE A 30 -6.99 0.37 13.45
CA PHE A 30 -7.11 -0.70 12.46
C PHE A 30 -6.58 -0.27 11.09
N ILE A 31 -6.87 0.96 10.66
CA ILE A 31 -6.54 1.43 9.30
C ILE A 31 -5.03 1.68 9.17
N ILE A 32 -4.35 2.02 10.26
CA ILE A 32 -2.90 2.22 10.26
C ILE A 32 -2.14 1.01 9.71
N TRP A 33 -2.61 -0.21 9.97
CA TRP A 33 -2.00 -1.45 9.47
C TRP A 33 -2.20 -1.66 7.96
N PHE A 34 -3.32 -1.17 7.42
CA PHE A 34 -3.52 -1.12 5.97
C PHE A 34 -2.58 -0.10 5.31
N GLY A 35 -2.34 1.04 5.98
CA GLY A 35 -1.37 2.03 5.55
C GLY A 35 0.06 1.50 5.52
N LEU A 36 0.49 0.83 6.59
CA LEU A 36 1.81 0.18 6.65
C LEU A 36 1.95 -0.96 5.62
N GLY A 37 0.89 -1.73 5.38
CA GLY A 37 0.88 -2.73 4.31
C GLY A 37 1.05 -2.13 2.92
N ALA A 38 0.45 -0.94 2.68
CA ALA A 38 0.57 -0.23 1.41
C ALA A 38 2.02 0.26 1.20
N MET A 39 2.65 0.82 2.24
CA MET A 39 4.07 1.22 2.19
C MET A 39 4.98 0.00 1.93
N LEU A 40 4.71 -1.15 2.58
CA LEU A 40 5.47 -2.37 2.30
C LEU A 40 5.32 -2.81 0.83
N THR A 41 4.12 -2.66 0.25
CA THR A 41 3.86 -2.97 -1.16
C THR A 41 4.62 -2.04 -2.10
N GLY A 42 4.73 -0.76 -1.75
CA GLY A 42 5.57 0.21 -2.47
C GLY A 42 7.04 -0.22 -2.50
N PHE A 43 7.60 -0.64 -1.36
CA PHE A 43 8.95 -1.19 -1.30
C PHE A 43 9.12 -2.51 -2.08
N VAL A 44 8.10 -3.38 -2.08
CA VAL A 44 8.12 -4.61 -2.89
C VAL A 44 8.14 -4.26 -4.39
N LEU A 45 7.35 -3.28 -4.82
CA LEU A 45 7.34 -2.81 -6.22
C LEU A 45 8.65 -2.11 -6.58
N LEU A 46 9.29 -1.42 -5.64
CA LEU A 46 10.63 -0.85 -5.83
C LEU A 46 11.69 -1.94 -6.07
N ALA A 47 11.60 -3.07 -5.35
CA ALA A 47 12.50 -4.21 -5.54
C ALA A 47 12.17 -5.04 -6.79
N MET A 48 10.90 -5.09 -7.19
CA MET A 48 10.40 -5.84 -8.35
C MET A 48 9.46 -4.96 -9.19
N PRO A 49 9.99 -4.15 -10.13
CA PRO A 49 9.21 -3.16 -10.87
C PRO A 49 8.23 -3.77 -11.89
N ASP A 50 8.43 -5.02 -12.29
CA ASP A 50 7.60 -5.70 -13.31
C ASP A 50 6.34 -6.38 -12.74
N LEU A 51 5.96 -6.08 -11.49
CA LEU A 51 4.77 -6.65 -10.86
C LEU A 51 3.49 -6.11 -11.49
N ALA A 52 2.64 -7.03 -11.95
CA ALA A 52 1.29 -6.69 -12.41
C ALA A 52 0.44 -6.13 -11.26
N LEU A 53 -0.55 -5.29 -11.59
CA LEU A 53 -1.43 -4.67 -10.60
C LEU A 53 -2.10 -5.69 -9.66
N SER A 54 -2.50 -6.85 -10.19
CA SER A 54 -3.07 -7.94 -9.38
C SER A 54 -2.11 -8.47 -8.33
N GLN A 55 -0.82 -8.56 -8.66
CA GLN A 55 0.24 -9.00 -7.73
C GLN A 55 0.54 -7.92 -6.69
N GLN A 56 0.52 -6.64 -7.08
CA GLN A 56 0.66 -5.52 -6.15
C GLN A 56 -0.48 -5.52 -5.12
N ILE A 57 -1.73 -5.66 -5.56
CA ILE A 57 -2.90 -5.75 -4.66
C ILE A 57 -2.80 -7.00 -3.76
N ALA A 58 -2.37 -8.15 -4.30
CA ALA A 58 -2.16 -9.35 -3.50
C ALA A 58 -1.08 -9.15 -2.43
N ALA A 59 0.05 -8.52 -2.78
CA ALA A 59 1.11 -8.19 -1.83
C ALA A 59 0.58 -7.26 -0.72
N TRP A 60 -0.22 -6.27 -1.06
CA TRP A 60 -0.86 -5.38 -0.08
C TRP A 60 -1.79 -6.13 0.88
N ILE A 61 -2.67 -6.99 0.36
CA ILE A 61 -3.58 -7.79 1.19
C ILE A 61 -2.78 -8.69 2.14
N ILE A 62 -1.78 -9.40 1.63
CA ILE A 62 -0.94 -10.30 2.44
C ILE A 62 -0.19 -9.52 3.51
N ALA A 63 0.42 -8.37 3.15
CA ALA A 63 1.14 -7.51 4.08
C ALA A 63 0.22 -6.99 5.20
N SER A 64 -0.96 -6.47 4.85
CA SER A 64 -1.94 -5.99 5.82
C SER A 64 -2.46 -7.11 6.72
N MET A 65 -2.79 -8.28 6.17
CA MET A 65 -3.20 -9.43 6.97
C MET A 65 -2.10 -9.89 7.93
N ALA A 66 -0.83 -9.89 7.48
CA ALA A 66 0.32 -10.26 8.30
C ALA A 66 0.54 -9.29 9.47
N MET A 67 0.20 -8.01 9.31
CA MET A 67 0.33 -7.01 10.37
C MET A 67 -0.84 -7.03 11.35
N ILE A 68 -2.06 -7.27 10.87
CA ILE A 68 -3.27 -7.32 11.72
C ILE A 68 -3.24 -8.49 12.70
N GLN A 69 -2.52 -9.57 12.37
CA GLN A 69 -2.39 -10.76 13.23
C GLN A 69 -1.23 -10.66 14.24
N ALA A 70 -0.42 -9.59 14.20
CA ALA A 70 0.70 -9.36 15.10
C ALA A 70 0.25 -8.60 16.37
#